data_AF-A4GA09-F1
#
_entry.id   AF-A4GA09-F1
#
_cell.length_a   1.000
_cell.length_b   1.000
_cell.length_c   1.000
_cell.angle_alpha   90.00
_cell.angle_beta   90.00
_cell.angle_gamma   90.00
#
_symmetry.space_group_name_H-M   'P 1'
#
loop_
_entity.id
_entity.type
_entity.pdbx_description
1 polymer ?
#
loop_
_entity_poly.entity_id
_entity_poly.type
_entity_poly.pdbx_seq_one_letter_code
_entity_poly.pdbx_strand_id
1 'polypeptide(L)'
;MAKRDPNKTARNRMIGTLKEKLRELLPKVLADSGFENEQSLNAKIGSRNDDFFDLQNDVINSQEQFVSKWLEGLKESALNDGVVSDLSLWKKIKAKKSLKEYTILFLKRSYLKHFEELSKNRPPIESAELWIGQQNANYGLLVTPRFKDGKWENDKSEIRAFSNAYWTIGHVMKTGLVIPGKEKIFKFNDIEQYLLFFQDTLVRNSGSNHEYEIAGHYCDYVRASDTPELIPLLIPEFRYAGLATKHVYRLDFLIINPYTLDKVGFELSPWSTHGYLGKLQGLTQKAINEMAADNFAKEIRKHRAYFKQHEVFCLIYTDDDLKNPKKLFKEEILPFLQTEKPQNQLSFQILDEFFED
;
A
#
# COMPACT_ATOMS: atom_id res chain seq x y z
N MET A 1 14.42 -11.82 -20.67
CA MET A 1 13.34 -12.54 -19.95
C MET A 1 13.46 -12.20 -18.48
N ALA A 2 12.40 -11.69 -17.83
CA ALA A 2 12.43 -11.40 -16.40
C ALA A 2 12.70 -12.69 -15.60
N LYS A 3 13.55 -12.60 -14.57
CA LYS A 3 13.86 -13.71 -13.67
C LYS A 3 12.56 -14.14 -12.97
N ARG A 4 12.21 -15.43 -13.02
CA ARG A 4 10.99 -15.94 -12.37
C ARG A 4 11.08 -15.72 -10.87
N ASP A 5 10.02 -15.20 -10.26
CA ASP A 5 9.90 -15.08 -8.82
C ASP A 5 9.91 -16.50 -8.19
N PRO A 6 10.93 -16.83 -7.38
CA PRO A 6 11.06 -18.17 -6.82
C PRO A 6 9.97 -18.47 -5.79
N ASN A 7 9.51 -17.48 -5.02
CA ASN A 7 8.43 -17.67 -4.04
C ASN A 7 7.10 -17.96 -4.75
N LYS A 8 6.81 -17.24 -5.83
CA LYS A 8 5.64 -17.52 -6.68
C LYS A 8 5.70 -18.92 -7.30
N THR A 9 6.90 -19.35 -7.70
CA THR A 9 7.12 -20.68 -8.28
C THR A 9 6.85 -21.78 -7.25
N ALA A 10 7.45 -21.70 -6.06
CA ALA A 10 7.25 -22.66 -4.99
C ALA A 10 5.79 -22.69 -4.49
N ARG A 11 5.15 -21.51 -4.34
CA ARG A 11 3.71 -21.42 -4.04
C ARG A 11 2.85 -22.17 -5.05
N ASN A 12 3.16 -22.05 -6.35
CA ASN A 12 2.40 -22.75 -7.39
C ASN A 12 2.58 -24.28 -7.32
N ARG A 13 3.77 -24.77 -6.95
CA ARG A 13 4.01 -26.20 -6.70
C ARG A 13 3.15 -26.71 -5.54
N MET A 14 3.17 -26.01 -4.40
CA MET A 14 2.31 -26.35 -3.25
C MET A 14 0.81 -26.35 -3.60
N ILE A 15 0.34 -25.39 -4.40
CA ILE A 15 -1.05 -25.39 -4.92
C ILE A 15 -1.35 -26.65 -5.73
N GLY A 16 -0.37 -27.12 -6.51
CA GLY A 16 -0.41 -28.39 -7.25
C GLY A 16 -0.55 -29.59 -6.31
N THR A 17 0.36 -29.75 -5.35
CA THR A 17 0.34 -30.84 -4.38
C THR A 17 -0.97 -30.89 -3.60
N LEU A 18 -1.49 -29.75 -3.13
CA LEU A 18 -2.77 -29.69 -2.43
C LEU A 18 -3.95 -30.06 -3.34
N LYS A 19 -3.88 -29.72 -4.63
CA LYS A 19 -4.91 -30.09 -5.61
C LYS A 19 -4.97 -31.61 -5.82
N GLU A 20 -3.82 -32.28 -5.83
CA GLU A 20 -3.74 -33.75 -5.95
C GLU A 20 -4.31 -34.43 -4.70
N LYS A 21 -3.88 -34.01 -3.51
CA LYS A 21 -4.44 -34.53 -2.23
C LYS A 21 -5.96 -34.35 -2.14
N LEU A 22 -6.47 -33.20 -2.58
CA LEU A 22 -7.92 -32.96 -2.64
C LEU A 22 -8.64 -33.92 -3.60
N ARG A 23 -8.04 -34.21 -4.77
CA ARG A 23 -8.61 -35.14 -5.76
C ARG A 23 -8.65 -36.57 -5.25
N GLU A 24 -7.59 -37.01 -4.57
CA GLU A 24 -7.53 -38.35 -3.96
C GLU A 24 -8.58 -38.54 -2.86
N LEU A 25 -8.80 -37.50 -2.05
CA LEU A 25 -9.74 -37.54 -0.93
C LEU A 25 -11.20 -37.39 -1.37
N LEU A 26 -11.45 -36.73 -2.52
CA LEU A 26 -12.79 -36.35 -2.99
C LEU A 26 -13.80 -37.51 -3.05
N PRO A 27 -13.51 -38.69 -3.64
CA PRO A 27 -14.50 -39.77 -3.73
C PRO A 27 -15.02 -40.22 -2.36
N LYS A 28 -14.11 -40.35 -1.39
CA LYS A 28 -14.44 -40.71 -0.01
C LYS A 28 -15.27 -39.62 0.67
N VAL A 29 -14.92 -38.35 0.46
CA VAL A 29 -15.64 -37.22 1.05
C VAL A 29 -17.06 -37.17 0.53
N LEU A 30 -17.28 -37.29 -0.77
CA LEU A 30 -18.63 -37.26 -1.35
C LEU A 30 -19.48 -38.41 -0.80
N ALA A 31 -18.93 -39.62 -0.71
CA ALA A 31 -19.60 -40.78 -0.13
C ALA A 31 -19.95 -40.57 1.36
N ASP A 32 -19.04 -39.99 2.15
CA ASP A 32 -19.22 -39.84 3.61
C ASP A 32 -20.12 -38.67 4.02
N SER A 33 -20.17 -37.62 3.20
CA SER A 33 -20.78 -36.32 3.55
C SER A 33 -22.16 -36.10 2.93
N GLY A 34 -22.49 -36.86 1.89
CA GLY A 34 -23.74 -36.74 1.12
C GLY A 34 -23.83 -35.47 0.27
N PHE A 35 -22.70 -34.85 -0.10
CA PHE A 35 -22.69 -33.81 -1.13
C PHE A 35 -22.74 -34.45 -2.52
N GLU A 36 -23.51 -33.85 -3.43
CA GLU A 36 -23.78 -34.42 -4.76
C GLU A 36 -22.53 -34.46 -5.65
N ASN A 37 -21.69 -33.43 -5.58
CA ASN A 37 -20.51 -33.28 -6.43
C ASN A 37 -19.50 -32.30 -5.82
N GLU A 38 -18.30 -32.26 -6.40
CA GLU A 38 -17.21 -31.38 -6.00
C GLU A 38 -17.62 -29.90 -6.01
N GLN A 39 -18.38 -29.47 -7.02
CA GLN A 39 -18.78 -28.06 -7.15
C GLN A 39 -19.67 -27.63 -5.98
N SER A 40 -20.65 -28.46 -5.59
CA SER A 40 -21.52 -28.22 -4.44
C SER A 40 -20.73 -28.13 -3.14
N LEU A 41 -19.80 -29.07 -2.91
CA LEU A 41 -18.93 -29.07 -1.73
C LEU A 41 -18.04 -27.82 -1.67
N ASN A 42 -17.36 -27.51 -2.77
CA ASN A 42 -16.47 -26.35 -2.86
C ASN A 42 -17.24 -25.03 -2.71
N ALA A 43 -18.43 -24.92 -3.31
CA ALA A 43 -19.28 -23.74 -3.15
C ALA A 43 -19.74 -23.60 -1.69
N LYS A 44 -20.08 -24.72 -1.03
CA LYS A 44 -20.53 -24.71 0.37
C LYS A 44 -19.43 -24.22 1.33
N ILE A 45 -18.17 -24.56 1.08
CA ILE A 45 -17.03 -24.10 1.89
C ILE A 45 -16.61 -22.68 1.49
N GLY A 46 -16.42 -22.43 0.18
CA GLY A 46 -15.85 -21.17 -0.31
C GLY A 46 -16.77 -19.95 -0.22
N SER A 47 -18.09 -20.13 -0.24
CA SER A 47 -19.06 -19.03 -0.19
C SER A 47 -19.14 -18.33 1.18
N ARG A 48 -18.46 -18.85 2.22
CA ARG A 48 -18.53 -18.32 3.59
C ARG A 48 -17.40 -17.38 3.97
N ASN A 49 -16.43 -17.15 3.07
CA ASN A 49 -15.25 -16.35 3.43
C ASN A 49 -15.62 -14.91 3.83
N ASP A 50 -16.55 -14.27 3.10
CA ASP A 50 -17.01 -12.90 3.41
C ASP A 50 -17.88 -12.84 4.67
N ASP A 51 -18.52 -13.95 5.05
CA ASP A 51 -19.34 -14.04 6.26
C ASP A 51 -18.48 -14.25 7.52
N PHE A 52 -17.29 -14.87 7.37
CA PHE A 52 -16.43 -15.29 8.49
C PHE A 52 -15.24 -14.36 8.73
N PHE A 53 -14.83 -13.58 7.73
CA PHE A 53 -13.72 -12.63 7.83
C PHE A 53 -14.14 -11.26 7.32
N ASP A 54 -13.55 -10.24 7.92
CA ASP A 54 -13.43 -8.97 7.24
C ASP A 54 -12.35 -9.08 6.15
N LEU A 55 -12.70 -9.64 4.99
CA LEU A 55 -11.78 -9.73 3.87
C LEU A 55 -11.33 -8.35 3.36
N GLN A 56 -11.96 -7.24 3.76
CA GLN A 56 -11.58 -5.89 3.35
C GLN A 56 -10.41 -5.35 4.18
N ASN A 57 -10.39 -5.63 5.48
CA ASN A 57 -9.40 -5.06 6.40
C ASN A 57 -8.40 -6.09 6.96
N ASP A 58 -8.76 -7.38 7.04
CA ASP A 58 -7.87 -8.38 7.62
C ASP A 58 -6.65 -8.67 6.75
N VAL A 59 -5.49 -8.72 7.38
CA VAL A 59 -4.24 -9.22 6.77
C VAL A 59 -3.97 -10.61 7.33
N ILE A 60 -3.97 -11.60 6.43
CA ILE A 60 -3.79 -13.01 6.76
C ILE A 60 -2.44 -13.44 6.20
N ASN A 61 -1.54 -13.83 7.09
CA ASN A 61 -0.12 -14.05 6.79
C ASN A 61 0.23 -15.53 6.60
N SER A 62 -0.67 -16.47 6.93
CA SER A 62 -0.42 -17.91 6.77
C SER A 62 -1.66 -18.73 6.43
N GLN A 63 -1.42 -19.93 5.89
CA GLN A 63 -2.46 -20.93 5.64
C GLN A 63 -3.18 -21.33 6.93
N GLU A 64 -2.43 -21.48 8.02
CA GLU A 64 -2.90 -21.87 9.34
C GLU A 64 -3.80 -20.78 9.93
N GLN A 65 -3.40 -19.51 9.81
CA GLN A 65 -4.23 -18.38 10.25
C GLN A 65 -5.54 -18.33 9.46
N PHE A 66 -5.49 -18.51 8.14
CA PHE A 66 -6.69 -18.56 7.29
C PHE A 66 -7.65 -19.67 7.72
N VAL A 67 -7.13 -20.89 7.92
CA VAL A 67 -7.93 -22.04 8.37
C VAL A 67 -8.52 -21.81 9.76
N SER A 68 -7.71 -21.30 10.70
CA SER A 68 -8.14 -21.08 12.08
C SER A 68 -9.30 -20.09 12.14
N LYS A 69 -9.13 -18.92 11.50
CA LYS A 69 -10.20 -17.93 11.42
C LYS A 69 -11.45 -18.57 10.79
N TRP A 70 -11.31 -19.35 9.71
CA TRP A 70 -12.48 -19.92 8.99
C TRP A 70 -13.31 -20.83 9.91
N LEU A 71 -12.62 -21.68 10.66
CA LEU A 71 -13.25 -22.62 11.57
C LEU A 71 -13.87 -21.92 12.78
N GLU A 72 -13.27 -20.82 13.25
CA GLU A 72 -13.85 -19.95 14.29
C GLU A 72 -15.12 -19.26 13.79
N GLY A 73 -15.09 -18.64 12.61
CA GLY A 73 -16.27 -18.01 12.00
C GLY A 73 -17.41 -19.01 11.76
N LEU A 74 -17.11 -20.21 11.26
CA LEU A 74 -18.10 -21.28 11.13
C LEU A 74 -18.70 -21.66 12.49
N LYS A 75 -17.88 -21.78 13.53
CA LYS A 75 -18.33 -22.13 14.88
C LYS A 75 -19.23 -21.05 15.45
N GLU A 76 -18.85 -19.78 15.31
CA GLU A 76 -19.63 -18.64 15.77
C GLU A 76 -20.97 -18.55 15.05
N SER A 77 -20.97 -18.57 13.72
CA SER A 77 -22.19 -18.54 12.92
C SER A 77 -23.14 -19.73 13.21
N ALA A 78 -22.57 -20.92 13.42
CA ALA A 78 -23.32 -22.12 13.73
C ALA A 78 -23.93 -22.14 15.14
N LEU A 79 -23.18 -21.70 16.15
CA LEU A 79 -23.52 -21.91 17.57
C LEU A 79 -24.07 -20.67 18.25
N ASN A 80 -23.64 -19.48 17.82
CA ASN A 80 -24.04 -18.21 18.42
C ASN A 80 -25.13 -17.54 17.57
N ASP A 81 -24.91 -17.42 16.26
CA ASP A 81 -25.86 -16.75 15.35
C ASP A 81 -27.02 -17.66 14.93
N GLY A 82 -26.86 -18.98 15.12
CA GLY A 82 -27.90 -19.97 14.86
C GLY A 82 -28.17 -20.20 13.37
N VAL A 83 -27.22 -19.89 12.48
CA VAL A 83 -27.39 -20.09 11.04
C VAL A 83 -27.49 -21.58 10.73
N VAL A 84 -28.70 -22.02 10.38
CA VAL A 84 -29.06 -23.46 10.19
C VAL A 84 -28.11 -24.15 9.20
N SER A 85 -27.79 -23.44 8.11
CA SER A 85 -26.93 -23.95 7.04
C SER A 85 -25.50 -24.23 7.51
N ASP A 86 -25.05 -23.48 8.51
CA ASP A 86 -23.69 -23.48 9.01
C ASP A 86 -23.59 -24.44 10.19
N LEU A 87 -24.63 -24.52 11.02
CA LEU A 87 -24.80 -25.58 12.01
C LEU A 87 -24.78 -26.99 11.39
N SER A 88 -25.42 -27.17 10.24
CA SER A 88 -25.39 -28.44 9.49
C SER A 88 -23.96 -28.78 9.04
N LEU A 89 -23.25 -27.80 8.47
CA LEU A 89 -21.87 -27.97 8.01
C LEU A 89 -20.91 -28.26 9.18
N TRP A 90 -21.03 -27.50 10.28
CA TRP A 90 -20.28 -27.69 11.51
C TRP A 90 -20.43 -29.10 12.08
N LYS A 91 -21.66 -29.59 12.18
CA LYS A 91 -21.95 -30.96 12.64
C LYS A 91 -21.32 -32.00 11.71
N LYS A 92 -21.45 -31.85 10.39
CA LYS A 92 -20.83 -32.77 9.41
C LYS A 92 -19.31 -32.78 9.52
N ILE A 93 -18.67 -31.61 9.59
CA ILE A 93 -17.20 -31.49 9.73
C ILE A 93 -16.71 -32.15 11.02
N LYS A 94 -17.42 -31.96 12.15
CA LYS A 94 -17.04 -32.63 13.41
C LYS A 94 -17.22 -34.15 13.36
N ALA A 95 -18.26 -34.63 12.68
CA ALA A 95 -18.58 -36.05 12.64
C ALA A 95 -17.73 -36.85 11.62
N LYS A 96 -17.30 -36.22 10.53
CA LYS A 96 -16.68 -36.90 9.38
C LYS A 96 -15.22 -36.46 9.22
N LYS A 97 -14.29 -37.36 9.56
CA LYS A 97 -12.84 -37.11 9.46
C LYS A 97 -12.40 -36.73 8.03
N SER A 98 -12.93 -37.41 7.02
CA SER A 98 -12.65 -37.15 5.61
C SER A 98 -13.07 -35.73 5.20
N LEU A 99 -14.28 -35.29 5.56
CA LEU A 99 -14.75 -33.95 5.29
C LEU A 99 -13.94 -32.87 6.02
N LYS A 100 -13.54 -33.13 7.28
CA LYS A 100 -12.67 -32.23 8.04
C LYS A 100 -11.34 -32.01 7.34
N GLU A 101 -10.69 -33.10 6.93
CA GLU A 101 -9.40 -33.06 6.23
C GLU A 101 -9.52 -32.35 4.88
N TYR A 102 -10.56 -32.66 4.11
CA TYR A 102 -10.85 -31.97 2.85
C TYR A 102 -11.02 -30.46 3.05
N THR A 103 -11.80 -30.06 4.06
CA THR A 103 -12.06 -28.66 4.38
C THR A 103 -10.75 -27.92 4.68
N ILE A 104 -9.89 -28.51 5.51
CA ILE A 104 -8.58 -27.90 5.84
C ILE A 104 -7.72 -27.75 4.58
N LEU A 105 -7.56 -28.80 3.78
CA LEU A 105 -6.76 -28.76 2.54
C LEU A 105 -7.31 -27.76 1.52
N PHE A 106 -8.64 -27.67 1.39
CA PHE A 106 -9.32 -26.73 0.51
C PHE A 106 -9.02 -25.29 0.93
N LEU A 107 -9.18 -24.97 2.22
CA LEU A 107 -8.91 -23.64 2.75
C LEU A 107 -7.44 -23.26 2.63
N LYS A 108 -6.52 -24.18 2.96
CA LYS A 108 -5.07 -23.99 2.76
C LYS A 108 -4.73 -23.66 1.30
N ARG A 109 -5.33 -24.36 0.34
CA ARG A 109 -5.14 -24.10 -1.09
C ARG A 109 -5.79 -22.79 -1.53
N SER A 110 -6.96 -22.47 -1.00
CA SER A 110 -7.67 -21.22 -1.27
C SER A 110 -6.82 -20.02 -0.85
N TYR A 111 -6.25 -20.05 0.35
CA TYR A 111 -5.31 -19.03 0.81
C TYR A 111 -4.14 -18.84 -0.17
N LEU A 112 -3.45 -19.92 -0.57
CA LEU A 112 -2.29 -19.81 -1.47
C LEU A 112 -2.65 -19.21 -2.83
N LYS A 113 -3.86 -19.48 -3.36
CA LYS A 113 -4.32 -18.87 -4.61
C LYS A 113 -4.51 -17.36 -4.49
N HIS A 114 -4.99 -16.91 -3.34
CA HIS A 114 -5.29 -15.51 -3.04
C HIS A 114 -4.21 -14.86 -2.15
N PHE A 115 -3.00 -15.42 -2.12
CA PHE A 115 -1.95 -15.02 -1.17
C PHE A 115 -1.62 -13.52 -1.24
N GLU A 116 -1.41 -12.98 -2.44
CA GLU A 116 -1.07 -11.56 -2.58
C GLU A 116 -2.21 -10.63 -2.12
N GLU A 117 -3.46 -11.04 -2.32
CA GLU A 117 -4.63 -10.26 -1.92
C GLU A 117 -4.87 -10.30 -0.40
N LEU A 118 -4.57 -11.44 0.23
CA LEU A 118 -4.86 -11.68 1.65
C LEU A 118 -3.72 -11.26 2.57
N SER A 119 -2.47 -11.30 2.11
CA SER A 119 -1.27 -11.08 2.94
C SER A 119 -0.66 -9.67 2.83
N LYS A 120 -1.22 -8.81 1.98
CA LYS A 120 -0.74 -7.45 1.75
C LYS A 120 -1.45 -6.45 2.66
N ASN A 121 -0.68 -5.59 3.33
CA ASN A 121 -1.21 -4.41 4.00
C ASN A 121 -1.83 -3.45 2.99
N ARG A 122 -3.00 -2.91 3.31
CA ARG A 122 -3.80 -2.10 2.40
C ARG A 122 -3.98 -0.69 2.95
N PRO A 123 -3.85 0.36 2.10
CA PRO A 123 -4.20 1.69 2.56
C PRO A 123 -5.69 1.69 2.94
N PRO A 124 -6.05 2.26 4.09
CA PRO A 124 -7.46 2.47 4.40
C PRO A 124 -8.07 3.42 3.37
N ILE A 125 -9.39 3.41 3.23
CA ILE A 125 -10.11 4.12 2.15
C ILE A 125 -9.71 5.60 2.08
N GLU A 126 -9.61 6.25 3.25
CA GLU A 126 -9.22 7.66 3.41
C GLU A 126 -7.76 7.95 3.03
N SER A 127 -6.89 6.93 3.02
CA SER A 127 -5.51 7.03 2.58
C SER A 127 -5.26 6.36 1.22
N ALA A 128 -6.30 5.85 0.56
CA ALA A 128 -6.21 5.20 -0.76
C ALA A 128 -6.19 6.20 -1.93
N GLU A 129 -6.19 7.50 -1.63
CA GLU A 129 -5.99 8.57 -2.59
C GLU A 129 -5.00 9.61 -2.06
N LEU A 130 -4.14 10.11 -2.94
CA LEU A 130 -3.21 11.20 -2.65
C LEU A 130 -3.42 12.33 -3.64
N TRP A 131 -3.40 13.56 -3.15
CA TRP A 131 -3.47 14.76 -3.98
C TRP A 131 -2.15 15.50 -3.90
N ILE A 132 -1.57 15.79 -5.07
CA ILE A 132 -0.24 16.37 -5.21
C ILE A 132 -0.25 17.62 -6.09
N GLY A 133 0.79 18.44 -5.96
CA GLY A 133 1.05 19.56 -6.85
C GLY A 133 0.34 20.86 -6.47
N GLN A 134 0.52 21.86 -7.33
CA GLN A 134 0.15 23.25 -7.07
C GLN A 134 -1.33 23.53 -7.39
N GLN A 135 -1.81 24.73 -7.04
CA GLN A 135 -3.24 25.08 -7.13
C GLN A 135 -3.86 24.80 -8.50
N ASN A 136 -3.16 25.16 -9.58
CA ASN A 136 -3.67 25.04 -10.96
C ASN A 136 -3.07 23.85 -11.73
N ALA A 137 -2.18 23.09 -11.09
CA ALA A 137 -1.49 21.94 -11.65
C ALA A 137 -1.43 20.84 -10.59
N ASN A 138 -2.62 20.42 -10.14
CA ASN A 138 -2.79 19.35 -9.17
C ASN A 138 -3.27 18.06 -9.83
N TYR A 139 -2.89 16.96 -9.22
CA TYR A 139 -3.13 15.63 -9.71
C TYR A 139 -3.48 14.71 -8.55
N GLY A 140 -4.29 13.69 -8.84
CA GLY A 140 -4.59 12.63 -7.89
C GLY A 140 -3.88 11.34 -8.26
N LEU A 141 -3.32 10.66 -7.27
CA LEU A 141 -2.89 9.27 -7.39
C LEU A 141 -3.85 8.41 -6.56
N LEU A 142 -4.63 7.58 -7.25
CA LEU A 142 -5.63 6.70 -6.66
C LEU A 142 -5.26 5.26 -6.96
N VAL A 143 -5.58 4.35 -6.03
CA VAL A 143 -5.34 2.91 -6.16
C VAL A 143 -6.22 2.30 -7.26
N THR A 144 -7.51 2.64 -7.30
CA THR A 144 -8.50 2.14 -8.26
C THR A 144 -9.37 3.28 -8.79
N PRO A 145 -8.80 4.19 -9.60
CA PRO A 145 -9.49 5.42 -10.00
C PRO A 145 -10.78 5.15 -10.76
N ARG A 146 -11.89 5.70 -10.27
CA ARG A 146 -13.20 5.75 -10.93
C ARG A 146 -13.72 7.18 -10.94
N PHE A 147 -14.22 7.64 -12.08
CA PHE A 147 -14.88 8.94 -12.18
C PHE A 147 -16.39 8.77 -12.02
N LYS A 148 -16.96 9.46 -11.03
CA LYS A 148 -18.39 9.38 -10.72
C LYS A 148 -18.89 10.72 -10.19
N ASP A 149 -20.04 11.16 -10.67
CA ASP A 149 -20.71 12.39 -10.22
C ASP A 149 -19.80 13.64 -10.26
N GLY A 150 -18.96 13.74 -11.29
CA GLY A 150 -18.02 14.84 -11.48
C GLY A 150 -16.77 14.81 -10.59
N LYS A 151 -16.55 13.71 -9.85
CA LYS A 151 -15.43 13.54 -8.92
C LYS A 151 -14.69 12.24 -9.17
N TRP A 152 -13.42 12.22 -8.79
CA TRP A 152 -12.63 10.99 -8.71
C TRP A 152 -12.82 10.34 -7.35
N GLU A 153 -12.97 9.03 -7.34
CA GLU A 153 -13.01 8.18 -6.15
C GLU A 153 -12.30 6.86 -6.43
N ASN A 154 -11.99 6.09 -5.39
CA ASN A 154 -11.54 4.71 -5.55
C ASN A 154 -12.74 3.77 -5.71
N ASP A 155 -12.63 2.81 -6.63
CA ASP A 155 -13.50 1.65 -6.60
C ASP A 155 -13.10 0.74 -5.44
N LYS A 156 -13.86 0.85 -4.34
CA LYS A 156 -13.55 0.23 -3.05
C LYS A 156 -13.48 -1.30 -3.13
N SER A 157 -14.24 -1.94 -4.03
CA SER A 157 -14.19 -3.40 -4.20
C SER A 157 -12.89 -3.87 -4.84
N GLU A 158 -12.26 -3.01 -5.66
CA GLU A 158 -11.11 -3.39 -6.47
C GLU A 158 -9.76 -3.09 -5.78
N ILE A 159 -9.76 -2.31 -4.70
CA ILE A 159 -8.51 -1.95 -3.98
C ILE A 159 -7.74 -3.22 -3.61
N ARG A 160 -8.43 -4.27 -3.15
CA ARG A 160 -7.85 -5.56 -2.79
C ARG A 160 -7.22 -6.29 -3.98
N ALA A 161 -7.83 -6.19 -5.16
CA ALA A 161 -7.36 -6.86 -6.37
C ALA A 161 -6.19 -6.12 -7.03
N PHE A 162 -5.79 -4.95 -6.51
CA PHE A 162 -4.71 -4.17 -7.07
C PHE A 162 -3.35 -4.89 -6.95
N SER A 163 -2.84 -5.32 -8.10
CA SER A 163 -1.69 -6.23 -8.20
C SER A 163 -0.34 -5.60 -7.90
N ASN A 164 -0.19 -4.28 -8.07
CA ASN A 164 1.09 -3.60 -7.91
C ASN A 164 1.28 -3.19 -6.45
N ALA A 165 2.52 -3.06 -6.00
CA ALA A 165 2.84 -2.45 -4.71
C ALA A 165 2.24 -1.03 -4.64
N TYR A 166 1.71 -0.62 -3.48
CA TYR A 166 1.07 0.69 -3.37
C TYR A 166 2.13 1.79 -3.37
N TRP A 167 1.79 2.94 -3.95
CA TRP A 167 2.65 4.13 -3.94
C TRP A 167 4.07 3.90 -4.49
N THR A 168 4.23 3.02 -5.49
CA THR A 168 5.49 2.77 -6.20
C THR A 168 5.46 3.29 -7.64
N ILE A 169 6.60 3.25 -8.34
CA ILE A 169 6.68 3.47 -9.79
C ILE A 169 5.67 2.57 -10.51
N GLY A 170 5.61 1.28 -10.17
CA GLY A 170 4.65 0.35 -10.75
C GLY A 170 3.19 0.77 -10.53
N HIS A 171 2.88 1.39 -9.39
CA HIS A 171 1.54 1.93 -9.13
C HIS A 171 1.19 3.05 -10.12
N VAL A 172 2.01 4.11 -10.19
CA VAL A 172 1.70 5.26 -11.06
C VAL A 172 1.74 4.88 -12.54
N MET A 173 2.60 3.93 -12.95
CA MET A 173 2.58 3.39 -14.32
C MET A 173 1.27 2.66 -14.63
N LYS A 174 0.70 1.95 -13.65
CA LYS A 174 -0.58 1.25 -13.81
C LYS A 174 -1.78 2.21 -13.84
N THR A 175 -1.88 3.08 -12.85
CA THR A 175 -3.09 3.90 -12.62
C THR A 175 -3.01 5.26 -13.30
N GLY A 176 -1.81 5.80 -13.53
CA GLY A 176 -1.61 7.17 -13.98
C GLY A 176 -2.00 8.19 -12.90
N LEU A 177 -2.15 9.43 -13.31
CA LEU A 177 -2.56 10.53 -12.45
C LEU A 177 -3.89 11.10 -12.92
N VAL A 178 -4.88 11.17 -12.04
CA VAL A 178 -6.19 11.74 -12.36
C VAL A 178 -6.15 13.26 -12.36
N ILE A 179 -6.94 13.90 -13.23
CA ILE A 179 -7.08 15.36 -13.28
C ILE A 179 -8.37 15.77 -12.54
N PRO A 180 -8.30 16.60 -11.48
CA PRO A 180 -9.48 17.02 -10.73
C PRO A 180 -10.59 17.63 -11.58
N GLY A 181 -11.83 17.20 -11.32
CA GLY A 181 -13.03 17.72 -12.00
C GLY A 181 -13.13 17.36 -13.49
N LYS A 182 -12.22 16.54 -14.02
CA LYS A 182 -12.23 16.09 -15.42
C LYS A 182 -12.12 14.58 -15.45
N GLU A 183 -12.96 13.93 -16.27
CA GLU A 183 -12.85 12.50 -16.58
C GLU A 183 -11.64 12.24 -17.49
N LYS A 184 -10.45 12.56 -17.01
CA LYS A 184 -9.17 12.36 -17.69
C LYS A 184 -8.13 11.82 -16.72
N ILE A 185 -7.44 10.80 -17.19
CA ILE A 185 -6.25 10.23 -16.54
C ILE A 185 -5.05 10.56 -17.40
N PHE A 186 -4.05 11.20 -16.81
CA PHE A 186 -2.73 11.37 -17.39
C PHE A 186 -1.97 10.04 -17.24
N LYS A 187 -1.77 9.33 -18.35
CA LYS A 187 -1.04 8.06 -18.40
C LYS A 187 0.40 8.29 -18.86
N PHE A 188 1.28 7.41 -18.41
CA PHE A 188 2.68 7.38 -18.80
C PHE A 188 2.92 6.15 -19.68
N ASN A 189 3.60 6.34 -20.81
CA ASN A 189 3.95 5.30 -21.76
C ASN A 189 5.09 4.43 -21.23
N ASP A 190 6.04 5.05 -20.52
CA ASP A 190 7.19 4.41 -19.92
C ASP A 190 7.66 5.17 -18.67
N ILE A 191 8.60 4.56 -17.95
CA ILE A 191 9.14 5.10 -16.70
C ILE A 191 9.87 6.43 -16.95
N GLU A 192 10.57 6.59 -18.07
CA GLU A 192 11.26 7.85 -18.38
C GLU A 192 10.29 9.01 -18.53
N GLN A 193 9.14 8.80 -19.19
CA GLN A 193 8.11 9.82 -19.28
C GLN A 193 7.58 10.21 -17.90
N TYR A 194 7.42 9.24 -16.99
CA TYR A 194 7.05 9.55 -15.61
C TYR A 194 8.14 10.36 -14.90
N LEU A 195 9.41 9.96 -14.98
CA LEU A 195 10.52 10.65 -14.32
C LEU A 195 10.68 12.09 -14.84
N LEU A 196 10.57 12.31 -16.14
CA LEU A 196 10.57 13.64 -16.75
C LEU A 196 9.39 14.49 -16.25
N PHE A 197 8.19 13.91 -16.16
CA PHE A 197 7.04 14.62 -15.62
C PHE A 197 7.24 14.96 -14.13
N PHE A 198 7.72 14.01 -13.33
CA PHE A 198 8.01 14.20 -11.91
C PHE A 198 9.02 15.33 -11.69
N GLN A 199 10.19 15.28 -12.32
CA GLN A 199 11.25 16.26 -12.10
C GLN A 199 10.94 17.61 -12.79
N ASP A 200 10.62 17.59 -14.08
CA ASP A 200 10.58 18.80 -14.91
C ASP A 200 9.18 19.43 -15.00
N THR A 201 8.14 18.76 -14.51
CA THR A 201 6.78 19.34 -14.46
C THR A 201 6.31 19.54 -13.03
N LEU A 202 6.44 18.56 -12.15
CA LEU A 202 5.99 18.70 -10.77
C LEU A 202 7.00 19.47 -9.92
N VAL A 203 8.21 18.95 -9.77
CA VAL A 203 9.21 19.51 -8.84
C VAL A 203 9.74 20.85 -9.33
N ARG A 204 10.05 20.99 -10.64
CA ARG A 204 10.53 22.26 -11.19
C ARG A 204 9.63 23.47 -10.87
N ASN A 205 8.33 23.25 -10.75
CA ASN A 205 7.37 24.32 -10.46
C ASN A 205 7.43 24.83 -9.01
N SER A 206 8.09 24.12 -8.07
CA SER A 206 8.32 24.66 -6.72
C SER A 206 9.31 25.81 -6.73
N GLY A 207 10.23 25.85 -7.69
CA GLY A 207 11.29 26.85 -7.80
C GLY A 207 12.45 26.63 -6.83
N SER A 208 12.45 25.54 -6.06
CA SER A 208 13.53 25.17 -5.14
C SER A 208 14.63 24.39 -5.85
N ASN A 209 15.85 24.94 -5.88
CA ASN A 209 17.02 24.24 -6.41
C ASN A 209 17.30 22.96 -5.62
N HIS A 210 17.11 22.98 -4.29
CA HIS A 210 17.35 21.81 -3.45
C HIS A 210 16.38 20.67 -3.77
N GLU A 211 15.08 20.97 -3.93
CA GLU A 211 14.11 19.96 -4.33
C GLU A 211 14.43 19.38 -5.71
N TYR A 212 14.81 20.25 -6.66
CA TYR A 212 15.13 19.81 -8.03
C TYR A 212 16.38 18.90 -8.09
N GLU A 213 17.42 19.20 -7.30
CA GLU A 213 18.60 18.34 -7.19
C GLU A 213 18.29 16.99 -6.54
N ILE A 214 17.50 16.98 -5.45
CA ILE A 214 17.04 15.75 -4.80
C ILE A 214 16.20 14.91 -5.77
N ALA A 215 15.28 15.53 -6.51
CA ALA A 215 14.48 14.87 -7.52
C ALA A 215 15.35 14.26 -8.64
N GLY A 216 16.43 14.93 -9.04
CA GLY A 216 17.41 14.38 -9.97
C GLY A 216 18.08 13.11 -9.44
N HIS A 217 18.53 13.13 -8.17
CA HIS A 217 19.11 11.96 -7.53
C HIS A 217 18.13 10.78 -7.40
N TYR A 218 16.86 11.07 -7.13
CA TYR A 218 15.80 10.07 -7.17
C TYR A 218 15.64 9.45 -8.56
N CYS A 219 15.58 10.27 -9.61
CA CYS A 219 15.45 9.79 -10.98
C CYS A 219 16.65 8.91 -11.39
N ASP A 220 17.87 9.32 -11.06
CA ASP A 220 19.07 8.53 -11.31
C ASP A 220 19.04 7.18 -10.57
N TYR A 221 18.56 7.17 -9.33
CA TYR A 221 18.38 5.94 -8.57
C TYR A 221 17.36 4.99 -9.22
N VAL A 222 16.21 5.51 -9.67
CA VAL A 222 15.21 4.70 -10.37
C VAL A 222 15.77 4.12 -11.66
N ARG A 223 16.48 4.92 -12.46
CA ARG A 223 17.12 4.48 -13.72
C ARG A 223 18.16 3.39 -13.53
N ALA A 224 18.89 3.44 -12.41
CA ALA A 224 19.94 2.47 -12.11
C ALA A 224 19.41 1.13 -11.57
N SER A 225 18.11 1.01 -11.28
CA SER A 225 17.52 -0.19 -10.70
C SER A 225 17.12 -1.22 -11.75
N ASP A 226 17.38 -2.49 -11.47
CA ASP A 226 16.88 -3.62 -12.27
C ASP A 226 15.37 -3.86 -12.08
N THR A 227 14.78 -3.30 -11.02
CA THR A 227 13.37 -3.48 -10.66
C THR A 227 12.68 -2.15 -10.31
N PRO A 228 12.67 -1.19 -11.25
CA PRO A 228 12.24 0.19 -10.96
C PRO A 228 10.77 0.26 -10.51
N GLU A 229 9.91 -0.64 -10.99
CA GLU A 229 8.49 -0.69 -10.62
C GLU A 229 8.24 -0.95 -9.12
N LEU A 230 9.21 -1.53 -8.41
CA LEU A 230 9.12 -1.81 -6.97
C LEU A 230 9.56 -0.62 -6.11
N ILE A 231 10.19 0.40 -6.70
CA ILE A 231 10.70 1.55 -5.96
C ILE A 231 9.53 2.43 -5.50
N PRO A 232 9.45 2.80 -4.21
CA PRO A 232 8.49 3.76 -3.70
C PRO A 232 8.59 5.10 -4.43
N LEU A 233 7.47 5.79 -4.56
CA LEU A 233 7.44 7.14 -5.11
C LEU A 233 8.07 8.12 -4.11
N LEU A 234 8.95 8.98 -4.60
CA LEU A 234 9.26 10.24 -3.94
C LEU A 234 8.16 11.23 -4.33
N ILE A 235 7.09 11.31 -3.53
CA ILE A 235 5.86 12.02 -3.87
C ILE A 235 6.06 13.52 -3.57
N PRO A 236 6.07 14.40 -4.58
CA PRO A 236 6.32 15.82 -4.35
C PRO A 236 5.03 16.56 -3.99
N GLU A 237 5.17 17.68 -3.27
CA GLU A 237 4.09 18.67 -3.10
C GLU A 237 2.78 18.05 -2.56
N PHE A 238 2.88 17.18 -1.56
CA PHE A 238 1.71 16.50 -0.98
C PHE A 238 0.77 17.50 -0.30
N ARG A 239 -0.49 17.54 -0.75
CA ARG A 239 -1.49 18.53 -0.35
C ARG A 239 -2.21 18.08 0.93
N TYR A 240 -1.94 18.77 2.04
CA TYR A 240 -2.54 18.46 3.35
C TYR A 240 -4.08 18.40 3.35
N ALA A 241 -4.74 19.32 2.62
CA ALA A 241 -6.20 19.45 2.57
C ALA A 241 -6.80 18.90 1.26
N GLY A 242 -6.07 18.04 0.55
CA GLY A 242 -6.51 17.49 -0.73
C GLY A 242 -6.83 18.58 -1.76
N LEU A 243 -8.04 18.53 -2.33
CA LEU A 243 -8.52 19.44 -3.36
C LEU A 243 -8.98 20.82 -2.88
N ALA A 244 -8.89 21.12 -1.58
CA ALA A 244 -9.28 22.43 -1.08
C ALA A 244 -8.56 23.56 -1.83
N THR A 245 -9.33 24.56 -2.27
CA THR A 245 -8.80 25.72 -3.02
C THR A 245 -7.82 26.52 -2.18
N LYS A 246 -8.15 26.71 -0.89
CA LYS A 246 -7.23 27.30 0.07
C LYS A 246 -6.24 26.24 0.52
N HIS A 247 -5.02 26.35 0.00
CA HIS A 247 -3.90 25.56 0.47
C HIS A 247 -3.63 25.84 1.95
N VAL A 248 -3.52 24.78 2.74
CA VAL A 248 -3.16 24.86 4.16
C VAL A 248 -1.66 24.69 4.29
N TYR A 249 -1.17 23.50 3.93
CA TYR A 249 0.24 23.13 3.91
C TYR A 249 0.57 22.31 2.66
N ARG A 250 1.84 22.34 2.26
CA ARG A 250 2.43 21.40 1.31
C ARG A 250 3.72 20.88 1.91
N LEU A 251 3.94 19.60 1.68
CA LEU A 251 5.12 18.86 2.11
C LEU A 251 5.97 18.66 0.87
N ASP A 252 7.26 18.99 0.96
CA ASP A 252 8.14 19.00 -0.21
C ASP A 252 8.24 17.60 -0.81
N PHE A 253 8.50 16.59 0.04
CA PHE A 253 8.42 15.19 -0.35
C PHE A 253 7.76 14.30 0.69
N LEU A 254 7.04 13.28 0.21
CA LEU A 254 6.47 12.20 0.98
C LEU A 254 6.95 10.87 0.41
N ILE A 255 7.37 9.95 1.27
CA ILE A 255 7.55 8.54 0.93
C ILE A 255 6.56 7.73 1.77
N ILE A 256 5.90 6.78 1.12
CA ILE A 256 5.05 5.80 1.80
C ILE A 256 5.66 4.43 1.56
N ASN A 257 5.93 3.71 2.64
CA ASN A 257 6.41 2.33 2.54
C ASN A 257 5.31 1.47 1.90
N PRO A 258 5.55 0.80 0.76
CA PRO A 258 4.52 0.05 0.03
C PRO A 258 4.01 -1.18 0.79
N TYR A 259 4.73 -1.62 1.82
CA TYR A 259 4.46 -2.83 2.58
C TYR A 259 3.96 -2.54 3.99
N THR A 260 4.53 -1.56 4.70
CA THR A 260 4.05 -1.20 6.06
C THR A 260 3.04 -0.07 6.04
N LEU A 261 3.00 0.72 4.96
CA LEU A 261 2.21 1.95 4.80
C LEU A 261 2.64 3.10 5.70
N ASP A 262 3.77 2.95 6.40
CA ASP A 262 4.37 4.03 7.16
C ASP A 262 4.74 5.20 6.25
N LYS A 263 4.52 6.42 6.74
CA LYS A 263 4.66 7.64 5.97
C LYS A 263 5.76 8.52 6.57
N VAL A 264 6.73 8.89 5.75
CA VAL A 264 7.80 9.81 6.13
C VAL A 264 7.79 11.00 5.19
N GLY A 265 7.69 12.19 5.77
CA GLY A 265 7.77 13.46 5.05
C GLY A 265 9.15 14.08 5.19
N PHE A 266 9.60 14.76 4.14
CA PHE A 266 10.85 15.50 4.11
C PHE A 266 10.52 16.97 3.81
N GLU A 267 11.00 17.86 4.68
CA GLU A 267 10.83 19.31 4.59
C GLU A 267 12.21 19.95 4.46
N LEU A 268 12.46 20.61 3.34
CA LEU A 268 13.69 21.36 3.07
C LEU A 268 13.46 22.78 3.55
N SER A 269 13.88 23.08 4.77
CA SER A 269 13.57 24.34 5.47
C SER A 269 14.80 25.20 5.69
N PRO A 270 15.42 25.76 4.62
CA PRO A 270 16.53 26.69 4.81
C PRO A 270 16.03 27.97 5.50
N TRP A 271 16.75 28.41 6.52
CA TRP A 271 16.48 29.61 7.31
C TRP A 271 16.40 30.86 6.43
N SER A 272 17.20 30.90 5.37
CA SER A 272 17.17 31.97 4.37
C SER A 272 15.80 32.19 3.71
N THR A 273 14.88 31.22 3.78
CA THR A 273 13.50 31.36 3.31
C THR A 273 12.46 31.17 4.43
N HIS A 274 12.57 30.12 5.24
CA HIS A 274 11.58 29.79 6.29
C HIS A 274 11.72 30.64 7.56
N GLY A 275 12.95 31.04 7.88
CA GLY A 275 13.28 31.91 9.00
C GLY A 275 13.45 33.38 8.62
N TYR A 276 13.29 33.72 7.34
CA TYR A 276 13.52 35.08 6.85
C TYR A 276 12.54 36.07 7.48
N LEU A 277 13.09 37.10 8.12
CA LEU A 277 12.32 38.21 8.66
C LEU A 277 12.56 39.46 7.80
N GLY A 278 11.56 39.85 7.03
CA GLY A 278 11.59 41.09 6.25
C GLY A 278 11.20 42.31 7.09
N LYS A 279 11.55 43.51 6.59
CA LYS A 279 11.14 44.81 7.16
C LYS A 279 11.54 45.04 8.63
N LEU A 280 12.77 44.67 8.98
CA LEU A 280 13.29 44.77 10.35
C LEU A 280 13.65 46.20 10.81
N GLN A 281 13.80 47.13 9.86
CA GLN A 281 14.24 48.49 10.17
C GLN A 281 13.25 49.20 11.10
N GLY A 282 13.74 49.67 12.24
CA GLY A 282 12.93 50.37 13.25
C GLY A 282 12.24 49.45 14.28
N LEU A 283 12.38 48.13 14.17
CA LEU A 283 11.87 47.19 15.18
C LEU A 283 12.84 47.05 16.35
N THR A 284 12.29 46.85 17.55
CA THR A 284 13.09 46.49 18.73
C THR A 284 13.51 45.03 18.65
N GLN A 285 14.60 44.65 19.33
CA GLN A 285 15.01 43.25 19.43
C GLN A 285 13.89 42.35 19.97
N LYS A 286 13.06 42.87 20.88
CA LYS A 286 11.88 42.16 21.41
C LYS A 286 10.89 41.81 20.30
N ALA A 287 10.53 42.78 19.46
CA ALA A 287 9.62 42.56 18.34
C ALA A 287 10.19 41.58 17.31
N ILE A 288 11.50 41.65 17.04
CA ILE A 288 12.18 40.70 16.15
C ILE A 288 12.12 39.27 16.72
N ASN A 289 12.37 39.11 18.02
CA ASN A 289 12.29 37.80 18.69
C ASN A 289 10.86 37.24 18.69
N GLU A 290 9.84 38.09 18.87
CA GLU A 290 8.43 37.69 18.77
C GLU A 290 8.09 37.18 17.37
N MET A 291 8.54 37.87 16.32
CA MET A 291 8.36 37.42 14.92
C MET A 291 9.05 36.08 14.65
N ALA A 292 10.28 35.90 15.14
CA ALA A 292 11.01 34.64 15.00
C ALA A 292 10.29 33.48 15.71
N ALA A 293 9.83 33.73 16.95
CA ALA A 293 9.08 32.75 17.73
C ALA A 293 7.76 32.36 17.06
N ASP A 294 7.04 33.33 16.48
CA ASP A 294 5.81 33.08 15.74
C ASP A 294 6.04 32.24 14.48
N ASN A 295 7.12 32.48 13.74
CA ASN A 295 7.49 31.67 12.58
C ASN A 295 7.81 30.23 13.00
N PHE A 296 8.65 30.06 14.03
CA PHE A 296 8.95 28.74 14.58
C PHE A 296 7.67 28.01 15.04
N ALA A 297 6.78 28.69 15.77
CA ALA A 297 5.53 28.10 16.22
C ALA A 297 4.57 27.73 15.08
N LYS A 298 4.62 28.42 13.93
CA LYS A 298 3.88 28.02 12.72
C LYS A 298 4.42 26.72 12.12
N GLU A 299 5.73 26.61 11.95
CA GLU A 299 6.37 25.38 11.43
C GLU A 299 6.10 24.18 12.35
N ILE A 300 6.29 24.32 13.66
CA ILE A 300 5.97 23.25 14.62
C ILE A 300 4.49 22.84 14.58
N ARG A 301 3.56 23.79 14.37
CA ARG A 301 2.14 23.46 14.17
C ARG A 301 1.90 22.68 12.89
N LYS A 302 2.56 23.05 11.78
CA LYS A 302 2.50 22.32 10.50
C LYS A 302 2.91 20.86 10.69
N HIS A 303 4.06 20.59 11.29
CA HIS A 303 4.55 19.22 11.50
C HIS A 303 3.60 18.39 12.38
N ARG A 304 3.13 18.97 13.49
CA ARG A 304 2.16 18.30 14.37
C ARG A 304 0.83 18.03 13.66
N ALA A 305 0.41 18.90 12.76
CA ALA A 305 -0.82 18.72 11.99
C ALA A 305 -0.68 17.56 11.00
N TYR A 306 0.45 17.44 10.30
CA TYR A 306 0.74 16.31 9.42
C TYR A 306 0.72 14.97 10.15
N PHE A 307 1.39 14.90 11.30
CA PHE A 307 1.36 13.68 12.12
C PHE A 307 -0.05 13.34 12.59
N LYS A 308 -0.79 14.30 13.15
CA LYS A 308 -2.13 14.06 13.71
C LYS A 308 -3.17 13.65 12.67
N GLN A 309 -3.10 14.24 11.47
CA GLN A 309 -4.15 14.06 10.46
C GLN A 309 -3.82 12.96 9.47
N HIS A 310 -2.53 12.80 9.14
CA HIS A 310 -2.09 11.93 8.06
C HIS A 310 -1.10 10.87 8.51
N GLU A 311 -0.71 10.85 9.79
CA GLU A 311 0.31 9.95 10.36
C GLU A 311 1.67 10.09 9.67
N VAL A 312 1.96 11.28 9.15
CA VAL A 312 3.23 11.58 8.48
C VAL A 312 4.22 12.08 9.52
N PHE A 313 5.32 11.35 9.70
CA PHE A 313 6.47 11.83 10.48
C PHE A 313 7.35 12.71 9.57
N CYS A 314 7.52 13.99 9.92
CA CYS A 314 8.30 14.93 9.11
C CYS A 314 9.73 15.06 9.63
N LEU A 315 10.71 14.82 8.74
CA LEU A 315 12.11 15.15 8.91
C LEU A 315 12.38 16.53 8.29
N ILE A 316 13.10 17.38 9.02
CA ILE A 316 13.36 18.77 8.65
C ILE A 316 14.84 18.93 8.38
N TYR A 317 15.19 19.49 7.22
CA TYR A 317 16.57 19.73 6.81
C TYR A 317 16.84 21.22 6.69
N THR A 318 17.86 21.68 7.39
CA THR A 318 18.26 23.09 7.52
C THR A 318 19.29 23.49 6.46
N ASP A 319 19.71 24.76 6.42
CA ASP A 319 20.70 25.22 5.43
C ASP A 319 21.99 24.38 5.45
N ASP A 320 22.43 23.90 6.61
CA ASP A 320 23.64 23.08 6.73
C ASP A 320 23.48 21.71 6.07
N ASP A 321 22.31 21.09 6.22
CA ASP A 321 21.99 19.80 5.60
C ASP A 321 21.87 19.93 4.07
N LEU A 322 21.35 21.08 3.62
CA LEU A 322 21.06 21.37 2.22
C LEU A 322 22.29 21.79 1.40
N LYS A 323 23.46 21.98 2.03
CA LYS A 323 24.74 22.26 1.35
C LYS A 323 25.19 21.13 0.42
N ASN A 324 24.77 19.89 0.69
CA ASN A 324 25.11 18.74 -0.13
C ASN A 324 23.87 17.85 -0.36
N PRO A 325 23.01 18.22 -1.32
CA PRO A 325 21.78 17.49 -1.62
C PRO A 325 22.00 16.02 -2.00
N LYS A 326 23.17 15.71 -2.58
CA LYS A 326 23.57 14.32 -2.88
C LYS A 326 23.81 13.50 -1.62
N LYS A 327 24.48 14.08 -0.63
CA LYS A 327 24.72 13.42 0.67
C LYS A 327 23.39 13.24 1.40
N LEU A 328 22.58 14.30 1.47
CA LEU A 328 21.24 14.27 2.04
C LEU A 328 20.39 13.16 1.42
N PHE A 329 20.29 13.11 0.09
CA PHE A 329 19.54 12.06 -0.58
C PHE A 329 20.03 10.66 -0.21
N LYS A 330 21.36 10.43 -0.22
CA LYS A 330 21.93 9.11 0.03
C LYS A 330 21.77 8.63 1.47
N GLU A 331 21.99 9.51 2.44
CA GLU A 331 22.04 9.14 3.86
C GLU A 331 20.66 9.18 4.51
N GLU A 332 19.77 10.05 4.03
CA GLU A 332 18.51 10.34 4.72
C GLU A 332 17.27 9.92 3.94
N ILE A 333 17.25 10.04 2.60
CA ILE A 333 16.05 9.76 1.80
C ILE A 333 16.08 8.34 1.23
N LEU A 334 17.21 7.94 0.65
CA LEU A 334 17.40 6.64 0.01
C LEU A 334 17.08 5.45 0.92
N PRO A 335 17.39 5.44 2.23
CA PRO A 335 17.00 4.34 3.12
C PRO A 335 15.48 4.08 3.14
N PHE A 336 14.65 5.12 2.98
CA PHE A 336 13.19 4.97 2.92
C PHE A 336 12.68 4.50 1.56
N LEU A 337 13.49 4.63 0.50
CA LEU A 337 13.18 4.09 -0.83
C LEU A 337 13.60 2.61 -0.95
N GLN A 338 14.56 2.17 -0.13
CA GLN A 338 15.04 0.79 -0.08
C GLN A 338 14.18 -0.07 0.85
N THR A 339 12.90 -0.22 0.49
CA THR A 339 11.95 -0.97 1.32
C THR A 339 12.08 -2.47 1.07
N GLU A 340 12.26 -3.24 2.14
CA GLU A 340 12.22 -4.70 2.06
C GLU A 340 10.77 -5.20 2.11
N LYS A 341 10.40 -6.08 1.19
CA LYS A 341 9.12 -6.81 1.29
C LYS A 341 9.22 -7.68 2.54
N PRO A 342 8.30 -7.55 3.52
CA PRO A 342 8.30 -8.41 4.69
C PRO A 342 8.35 -9.87 4.25
N GLN A 343 9.29 -10.63 4.81
CA GLN A 343 9.29 -12.07 4.65
C GLN A 343 8.13 -12.62 5.48
N ASN A 344 6.92 -12.60 4.93
CA ASN A 344 5.81 -13.29 5.55
C ASN A 344 6.18 -14.78 5.65
N GLN A 345 6.14 -15.28 6.88
CA GLN A 345 6.74 -16.52 7.38
C GLN A 345 6.56 -17.72 6.44
N LEU A 346 7.67 -18.46 6.33
CA LEU A 346 7.98 -19.59 5.44
C LEU A 346 8.24 -19.12 4.01
N SER A 347 9.54 -18.99 3.68
CA SER A 347 9.89 -18.97 2.27
C SER A 347 9.31 -20.24 1.66
N PHE A 348 8.45 -20.08 0.66
CA PHE A 348 7.88 -21.22 -0.04
C PHE A 348 8.99 -22.14 -0.57
N GLN A 349 10.19 -21.58 -0.76
CA GLN A 349 11.43 -22.30 -1.08
C GLN A 349 11.87 -23.27 0.02
N ILE A 350 11.87 -22.89 1.30
CA ILE A 350 12.22 -23.80 2.41
C ILE A 350 11.19 -24.92 2.52
N LEU A 351 9.91 -24.61 2.30
CA LEU A 351 8.88 -25.65 2.25
C LEU A 351 9.10 -26.61 1.07
N ASP A 352 9.43 -26.08 -0.12
CA ASP A 352 9.80 -26.90 -1.28
C ASP A 352 11.00 -27.81 -0.97
N GLU A 353 12.07 -27.30 -0.36
CA GLU A 353 13.24 -28.09 0.05
C GLU A 353 12.91 -29.22 1.05
N PHE A 354 11.83 -29.07 1.83
CA PHE A 354 11.33 -30.10 2.75
C PHE A 354 10.35 -31.09 2.12
N PHE A 355 9.79 -30.80 0.95
CA PHE A 355 8.82 -31.63 0.23
C PHE A 355 9.36 -32.20 -1.09
N GLU A 356 10.60 -31.89 -1.46
CA GLU A 356 11.37 -32.62 -2.47
C GLU A 356 11.90 -33.93 -1.85
N ASP A 357 11.14 -35.01 -2.02
CA ASP A 357 11.64 -36.41 -1.94
C ASP A 357 12.24 -36.84 -3.28
#